data_AF-A0A6F9AAL9-F1
#
_entry.id   AF-A0A6F9AAL9-F1
#
_cell.length_a   1.000
_cell.length_b   1.000
_cell.length_c   1.000
_cell.angle_alpha   90.00
_cell.angle_beta   90.00
_cell.angle_gamma   90.00
#
_symmetry.space_group_name_H-M   'P 1'
#
loop_
_entity.id
_entity.type
_entity.pdbx_description
1 polymer ?
#
loop_
_entity_poly.entity_id
_entity_poly.type
_entity_poly.pdbx_seq_one_letter_code
_entity_poly.pdbx_strand_id
1 'polypeptide(L)'
;MSNLVASQIMTHTDVGSRANSIEKWVAVADICRCLNNYNGTKALMDKLQKTVSSEGRFKNLRETLKNCNPPSVPYLGMYLTDLAFIEEGTPNFTDEGLVNFSKMRMISHIIREIRQFQQTPYRIEHQPKVTQYLLDKTLIMDEDTLYDLSLKIEPRLPA
;
A
#
# COMPACT_ATOMS: atom_id res chain seq x y z
N MET A 1 -0.28 2.37 -9.70
CA MET A 1 1.09 2.44 -9.16
C MET A 1 1.80 1.09 -9.21
N SER A 2 1.26 0.00 -8.64
CA SER A 2 1.86 -1.35 -8.76
C SER A 2 2.17 -1.75 -10.21
N ASN A 3 1.20 -1.57 -11.10
CA ASN A 3 1.36 -1.94 -12.51
C ASN A 3 2.33 -1.01 -13.25
N LEU A 4 2.49 0.25 -12.81
CA LEU A 4 3.49 1.16 -13.37
C LEU A 4 4.90 0.65 -13.04
N VAL A 5 5.15 0.26 -11.78
CA VAL A 5 6.44 -0.31 -11.36
C VAL A 5 6.75 -1.57 -12.15
N ALA A 6 5.81 -2.51 -12.21
CA ALA A 6 5.97 -3.75 -12.98
C ALA A 6 6.24 -3.46 -14.46
N SER A 7 5.50 -2.52 -15.05
CA SER A 7 5.68 -2.13 -16.46
C SER A 7 7.07 -1.56 -16.72
N GLN A 8 7.56 -0.68 -15.84
CA GLN A 8 8.90 -0.09 -15.95
C GLN A 8 10.04 -1.10 -15.74
N ILE A 9 9.81 -2.18 -15.00
CA ILE A 9 10.80 -3.27 -14.90
C ILE A 9 10.78 -4.09 -16.19
N MET A 10 9.59 -4.44 -16.69
CA MET A 10 9.41 -5.28 -17.88
C MET A 10 9.80 -4.59 -19.20
N THR A 11 9.95 -3.26 -19.24
CA THR A 11 10.48 -2.55 -20.42
C THR A 11 11.97 -2.85 -20.69
N HIS A 12 12.70 -3.43 -19.74
CA HIS A 12 14.13 -3.73 -19.89
C HIS A 12 14.37 -5.20 -20.21
N THR A 13 15.01 -5.46 -21.35
CA THR A 13 15.32 -6.82 -21.82
C THR A 13 16.54 -7.43 -21.13
N ASP A 14 17.51 -6.60 -20.70
CA ASP A 14 18.70 -7.05 -20.00
C ASP A 14 18.55 -7.06 -18.46
N VAL A 15 19.23 -8.00 -17.81
CA VAL A 15 19.16 -8.21 -16.36
C VAL A 15 19.68 -7.00 -15.58
N GLY A 16 20.74 -6.35 -16.07
CA GLY A 16 21.39 -5.23 -15.37
C GLY A 16 20.46 -4.02 -15.27
N SER A 17 19.83 -3.62 -16.37
CA SER A 17 18.86 -2.54 -16.39
C SER A 17 17.61 -2.84 -15.56
N ARG A 18 17.15 -4.11 -15.54
CA ARG A 18 16.06 -4.54 -14.65
C ARG A 18 16.44 -4.39 -13.18
N ALA A 19 17.63 -4.86 -12.80
CA ALA A 19 18.13 -4.73 -11.43
C ALA A 19 18.19 -3.26 -11.00
N ASN A 20 18.71 -2.37 -11.85
CA ASN A 20 18.74 -0.93 -11.59
C ASN A 20 17.33 -0.32 -11.45
N SER A 21 16.37 -0.77 -12.27
CA SER A 21 14.97 -0.32 -12.17
C SER A 21 14.32 -0.78 -10.85
N ILE A 22 14.59 -2.02 -10.42
CA ILE A 22 14.15 -2.55 -9.13
C ILE A 22 14.77 -1.73 -7.99
N GLU A 23 16.09 -1.50 -8.00
CA GLU A 23 16.78 -0.72 -6.97
C GLU A 23 16.23 0.70 -6.85
N LYS A 24 15.94 1.35 -7.98
CA LYS A 24 15.28 2.67 -8.01
C LYS A 24 13.93 2.62 -7.28
N TRP A 25 13.07 1.65 -7.58
CA TRP A 25 11.74 1.56 -6.97
C TRP A 25 11.78 1.12 -5.51
N VAL A 26 12.76 0.30 -5.11
CA VAL A 26 13.02 -0.02 -3.71
C VAL A 26 13.46 1.23 -2.95
N ALA A 27 14.32 2.07 -3.54
CA ALA A 27 14.71 3.35 -2.94
C ALA A 27 13.52 4.32 -2.80
N VAL A 28 12.61 4.37 -3.79
CA VAL A 28 11.37 5.16 -3.69
C VAL A 28 10.48 4.64 -2.57
N ALA A 29 10.29 3.32 -2.48
CA ALA A 29 9.52 2.70 -1.40
C ALA A 29 10.15 2.98 -0.02
N ASP A 30 11.49 2.99 0.03
CA ASP A 30 12.21 3.38 1.23
C ASP A 30 12.00 4.84 1.58
N ILE A 31 12.10 5.79 0.65
CA ILE A 31 11.85 7.20 0.93
C ILE A 31 10.43 7.39 1.47
N CYS A 32 9.43 6.72 0.87
CA CYS A 32 8.05 6.72 1.36
C CYS A 32 7.95 6.18 2.80
N ARG A 33 8.78 5.19 3.17
CA ARG A 33 8.87 4.65 4.54
C ARG A 33 9.72 5.53 5.47
N CYS A 34 10.83 6.09 4.99
CA CYS A 34 11.91 6.83 5.67
C CYS A 34 11.56 8.29 5.95
N LEU A 35 10.40 8.74 5.49
CA LEU A 35 9.59 9.67 6.25
C LEU A 35 9.29 9.18 7.69
N ASN A 36 9.88 8.06 8.20
CA ASN A 36 10.82 7.98 9.36
C ASN A 36 11.78 6.72 9.34
N ASN A 37 13.12 6.92 9.41
CA ASN A 37 14.27 6.23 8.71
C ASN A 37 14.79 4.79 9.10
N TYR A 38 15.50 4.07 8.17
CA TYR A 38 16.89 3.50 8.25
C TYR A 38 17.22 2.30 7.29
N ASN A 39 18.49 2.26 6.82
CA ASN A 39 19.15 1.63 5.64
C ASN A 39 19.11 0.09 5.34
N GLY A 40 19.29 -0.24 4.04
CA GLY A 40 19.92 -1.45 3.44
C GLY A 40 19.04 -2.32 2.51
N THR A 41 19.23 -2.36 1.18
CA THR A 41 18.24 -2.80 0.14
C THR A 41 17.55 -4.17 0.33
N LYS A 42 18.26 -5.27 0.62
CA LYS A 42 17.62 -6.59 0.83
C LYS A 42 16.92 -6.67 2.18
N ALA A 43 17.63 -6.28 3.24
CA ALA A 43 17.07 -6.19 4.59
C ALA A 43 15.88 -5.21 4.63
N LEU A 44 15.90 -4.20 3.78
CA LEU A 44 14.85 -3.21 3.58
C LEU A 44 13.62 -3.83 2.92
N MET A 45 13.79 -4.61 1.85
CA MET A 45 12.67 -5.32 1.22
C MET A 45 12.01 -6.29 2.20
N ASP A 46 12.81 -7.10 2.90
CA ASP A 46 12.31 -8.05 3.91
C ASP A 46 11.56 -7.31 5.04
N LYS A 47 12.13 -6.19 5.50
CA LYS A 47 11.50 -5.33 6.53
C LYS A 47 10.21 -4.71 6.03
N LEU A 48 10.19 -4.16 4.82
CA LEU A 48 8.99 -3.60 4.19
C LEU A 48 7.90 -4.66 4.10
N GLN A 49 8.23 -5.85 3.58
CA GLN A 49 7.30 -6.97 3.46
C GLN A 49 6.75 -7.41 4.83
N LYS A 50 7.61 -7.50 5.85
CA LYS A 50 7.19 -7.83 7.22
C LYS A 50 6.27 -6.76 7.82
N THR A 51 6.56 -5.48 7.60
CA THR A 51 5.75 -4.36 8.10
C THR A 51 4.36 -4.35 7.46
N VAL A 52 4.25 -4.58 6.15
CA VAL A 52 2.97 -4.54 5.41
C VAL A 52 2.25 -5.89 5.31
N SER A 53 2.80 -6.93 5.95
CA SER A 53 2.20 -8.28 5.97
C SER A 53 0.75 -8.24 6.45
N SER A 54 -0.11 -9.01 5.77
CA SER A 54 -1.52 -9.19 6.15
C SER A 54 -1.70 -10.11 7.36
N GLU A 55 -0.63 -10.76 7.82
CA GLU A 55 -0.63 -11.65 8.97
C GLU A 55 -1.20 -10.98 10.23
N GLY A 56 -2.05 -11.71 10.97
CA GLY A 56 -2.71 -11.19 12.15
C GLY A 56 -3.62 -9.97 11.89
N ARG A 57 -4.22 -9.88 10.70
CA ARG A 57 -5.02 -8.74 10.22
C ARG A 57 -4.21 -7.44 10.20
N PHE A 58 -3.04 -7.50 9.57
CA PHE A 58 -2.10 -6.37 9.47
C PHE A 58 -1.54 -5.93 10.84
N LYS A 59 -1.22 -6.88 11.73
CA LYS A 59 -0.78 -6.58 13.11
C LYS A 59 0.41 -5.60 13.15
N ASN A 60 1.46 -5.87 12.38
CA ASN A 60 2.66 -5.04 12.36
C ASN A 60 2.39 -3.63 11.81
N LEU A 61 1.53 -3.54 10.79
CA LEU A 61 1.12 -2.25 10.21
C LEU A 61 0.29 -1.43 11.20
N ARG A 62 -0.64 -2.06 11.94
CA ARG A 62 -1.41 -1.42 13.01
C ARG A 62 -0.51 -0.86 14.11
N GLU A 63 0.44 -1.66 14.58
CA GLU A 63 1.41 -1.24 15.59
C GLU A 63 2.27 -0.07 15.10
N THR A 64 2.67 -0.09 13.83
CA THR A 64 3.42 1.01 13.21
C THR A 64 2.57 2.29 13.14
N LEU A 65 1.30 2.19 12.73
CA LEU A 65 0.38 3.32 12.61
C LEU A 65 0.02 3.93 13.96
N LYS A 66 -0.11 3.13 15.03
CA LYS A 66 -0.36 3.64 16.40
C LYS A 66 0.72 4.60 16.88
N ASN A 67 1.96 4.40 16.44
CA ASN A 67 3.11 5.23 16.80
C ASN A 67 3.42 6.30 15.73
N CYS A 68 2.58 6.44 14.71
CA CYS A 68 2.79 7.34 13.60
C CYS A 68 2.04 8.66 13.80
N ASN A 69 2.76 9.78 13.76
CA ASN A 69 2.15 11.11 13.75
C ASN A 69 1.91 11.55 12.30
N PRO A 70 0.78 12.21 11.99
CA PRO A 70 0.55 12.82 10.68
C PRO A 70 1.65 13.84 10.30
N PRO A 71 1.93 14.08 8.99
CA PRO A 71 1.22 13.56 7.82
C PRO A 71 1.56 12.10 7.51
N SER A 72 0.54 11.26 7.31
CA SER A 72 0.68 9.85 6.97
C SER A 72 -0.50 9.38 6.12
N VAL A 73 -0.28 8.45 5.18
CA VAL A 73 -1.35 7.80 4.42
C VAL A 73 -1.43 6.33 4.85
N PRO A 74 -2.43 5.92 5.64
CA PRO A 74 -2.58 4.53 6.06
C PRO A 74 -3.13 3.66 4.92
N TYR A 75 -2.92 2.34 5.03
CA TYR A 75 -3.57 1.38 4.13
C TYR A 75 -5.06 1.27 4.45
N LEU A 76 -5.90 1.88 3.63
CA LEU A 76 -7.35 1.96 3.86
C LEU A 76 -8.03 0.58 3.92
N GLY A 77 -7.52 -0.41 3.17
CA GLY A 77 -8.07 -1.77 3.16
C GLY A 77 -8.13 -2.40 4.56
N MET A 78 -7.17 -2.09 5.43
CA MET A 78 -7.16 -2.56 6.82
C MET A 78 -8.38 -2.06 7.61
N TYR A 79 -8.71 -0.77 7.50
CA TYR A 79 -9.87 -0.18 8.17
C TYR A 79 -11.19 -0.65 7.54
N LEU A 80 -11.22 -0.84 6.22
CA LEU A 80 -12.40 -1.38 5.53
C LEU A 80 -12.72 -2.80 5.99
N THR A 81 -11.71 -3.64 6.23
CA THR A 81 -11.91 -4.97 6.82
C THR A 81 -12.52 -4.90 8.22
N ASP A 82 -12.07 -3.95 9.06
CA ASP A 82 -12.64 -3.78 10.41
C ASP A 82 -14.09 -3.30 10.36
N LEU A 83 -14.39 -2.35 9.48
CA LEU A 83 -15.74 -1.85 9.27
C LEU A 83 -16.68 -2.95 8.77
N ALA A 84 -16.23 -3.75 7.79
CA ALA A 84 -17.00 -4.91 7.30
C ALA A 84 -17.28 -5.91 8.43
N PHE A 85 -16.28 -6.20 9.27
CA PHE A 85 -16.45 -7.11 10.41
C PHE A 85 -17.47 -6.58 11.43
N ILE A 86 -17.48 -5.28 11.71
CA ILE A 86 -18.48 -4.66 12.58
C ILE A 86 -19.87 -4.71 11.94
N GLU A 87 -19.96 -4.45 10.64
CA GLU A 87 -21.21 -4.49 9.90
C GLU A 87 -21.87 -5.87 9.91
N GLU A 88 -21.08 -6.91 9.67
CA GLU A 88 -21.55 -8.31 9.66
C GLU A 88 -21.79 -8.86 11.08
N GLY A 89 -20.95 -8.49 12.05
CA GLY A 89 -20.97 -9.06 13.39
C GLY A 89 -21.90 -8.35 14.38
N THR A 90 -22.41 -7.16 14.06
CA THR A 90 -23.24 -6.36 14.99
C THR A 90 -24.49 -5.82 14.27
N PRO A 91 -25.71 -6.08 14.77
CA PRO A 91 -26.94 -5.59 14.15
C PRO A 91 -27.10 -4.07 14.33
N ASN A 92 -27.76 -3.42 13.36
CA ASN A 92 -28.05 -1.98 13.39
C ASN A 92 -29.07 -1.58 14.45
N PHE A 93 -29.95 -2.50 14.81
CA PHE A 93 -31.00 -2.32 15.81
C PHE A 93 -30.88 -3.36 16.91
N THR A 94 -31.33 -3.03 18.11
CA THR A 94 -31.54 -3.99 19.20
C THR A 94 -32.77 -4.85 18.92
N ASP A 95 -32.97 -5.91 19.70
CA ASP A 95 -34.15 -6.77 19.58
C ASP A 95 -35.47 -6.01 19.84
N GLU A 96 -35.39 -4.86 20.51
CA GLU A 96 -36.49 -3.94 20.79
C GLU A 96 -36.75 -2.94 19.64
N GLY A 97 -35.99 -3.04 18.54
CA GLY A 97 -36.09 -2.14 17.39
C GLY A 97 -35.44 -0.76 17.57
N LEU A 98 -34.68 -0.56 18.65
CA LEU A 98 -33.96 0.70 18.90
C LEU A 98 -32.60 0.71 18.17
N VAL A 99 -32.08 1.89 17.85
CA VAL A 99 -30.74 2.01 17.22
C VAL A 99 -29.67 1.45 18.15
N ASN A 100 -28.82 0.57 17.62
CA ASN A 100 -27.70 0.01 18.37
C ASN A 100 -26.53 1.00 18.44
N PHE A 101 -26.55 1.86 19.47
CA PHE A 101 -25.47 2.83 19.69
C PHE A 101 -24.11 2.19 20.00
N SER A 102 -24.04 0.91 20.38
CA SER A 102 -22.76 0.21 20.54
C SER A 102 -22.06 0.09 19.18
N LYS A 103 -22.78 -0.40 18.17
CA LYS A 103 -22.28 -0.47 16.78
C LYS A 103 -21.83 0.90 16.27
N MET A 104 -22.66 1.92 16.49
CA MET A 104 -22.37 3.29 16.04
C MET A 104 -21.09 3.84 16.66
N ARG A 105 -20.82 3.54 17.94
CA ARG A 105 -19.57 3.94 18.60
C ARG A 105 -18.35 3.23 18.02
N MET A 106 -18.46 1.93 17.71
CA MET A 106 -17.37 1.16 17.10
C MET A 106 -16.99 1.72 15.73
N ILE A 107 -17.98 1.97 14.86
CA ILE A 107 -17.77 2.58 13.55
C ILE A 107 -17.16 3.97 13.70
N SER A 108 -17.74 4.81 14.57
CA SER A 108 -17.26 6.17 14.82
C SER A 108 -15.80 6.20 15.27
N HIS A 109 -15.37 5.24 16.09
CA HIS A 109 -13.98 5.12 16.52
C HIS A 109 -13.01 4.98 15.33
N ILE A 110 -13.30 4.05 14.41
CA ILE A 110 -12.48 3.83 13.21
C ILE A 110 -12.49 5.07 12.30
N ILE A 111 -13.66 5.66 12.07
CA ILE A 111 -13.77 6.86 11.23
C ILE A 111 -12.96 8.03 11.81
N ARG A 112 -12.91 8.18 13.14
CA ARG A 112 -12.09 9.21 13.78
C ARG A 112 -10.60 9.01 13.56
N GLU A 113 -10.11 7.77 13.60
CA GLU A 113 -8.71 7.47 13.27
C GLU A 113 -8.38 7.82 11.82
N ILE A 114 -9.24 7.44 10.86
CA ILE A 114 -9.05 7.79 9.44
C ILE A 114 -9.00 9.31 9.27
N ARG A 115 -9.90 10.04 9.92
CA ARG A 115 -9.96 11.51 9.86
C ARG A 115 -8.71 12.17 10.43
N GLN A 116 -8.06 11.60 11.44
CA GLN A 116 -6.82 12.15 12.01
C GLN A 116 -5.72 12.23 10.94
N PHE A 117 -5.59 11.21 10.10
CA PHE A 117 -4.61 11.18 9.02
C PHE A 117 -4.94 12.12 7.85
N GLN A 118 -6.21 12.47 7.67
CA GLN A 118 -6.66 13.40 6.64
C GLN A 118 -6.46 14.88 7.00
N GLN A 119 -6.28 15.21 8.28
CA GLN A 119 -6.21 16.60 8.75
C GLN A 119 -4.89 17.30 8.48
N THR A 120 -3.79 16.55 8.34
CA THR A 120 -2.45 17.13 8.17
C THR A 120 -1.94 16.84 6.76
N PRO A 121 -1.82 17.85 5.88
CA PRO A 121 -1.30 17.64 4.54
C PRO A 121 0.22 17.46 4.57
N TYR A 122 0.74 16.75 3.56
CA TYR A 122 2.19 16.72 3.30
C TYR A 122 2.67 18.08 2.80
N ARG A 123 3.84 18.52 3.27
CA ARG A 123 4.54 19.71 2.76
C ARG A 123 5.46 19.34 1.59
N ILE A 124 4.88 18.72 0.56
CA ILE A 124 5.59 18.32 -0.65
C ILE A 124 5.18 19.29 -1.77
N GLU A 125 6.16 19.90 -2.41
CA GLU A 125 5.90 20.78 -3.55
C GLU A 125 5.45 19.98 -4.77
N HIS A 126 4.42 20.47 -5.43
CA HIS A 126 3.92 19.85 -6.65
C HIS A 126 4.94 20.01 -7.79
N GLN A 127 5.37 18.89 -8.36
CA GLN A 127 6.29 18.85 -9.50
C GLN A 127 5.55 18.35 -10.76
N PRO A 128 5.11 19.24 -11.67
CA PRO A 128 4.21 18.86 -12.77
C PRO A 128 4.73 17.74 -13.67
N LYS A 129 6.04 17.76 -13.99
CA LYS A 129 6.66 16.72 -14.82
C LYS A 129 6.62 15.34 -14.14
N VAL A 130 6.84 15.31 -12.82
CA VAL A 130 6.80 14.07 -12.04
C VAL A 130 5.37 13.56 -11.94
N THR A 131 4.42 14.44 -11.63
CA THR A 131 2.99 14.11 -11.58
C THR A 131 2.49 13.56 -12.91
N GLN A 132 2.84 14.22 -14.02
CA GLN A 132 2.47 13.78 -15.37
C GLN A 132 3.01 12.38 -15.66
N TYR A 133 4.31 12.15 -15.39
CA TYR A 133 4.92 10.83 -15.56
C TYR A 133 4.24 9.74 -14.71
N LEU A 134 3.93 10.03 -13.44
CA LEU A 134 3.30 9.06 -12.54
C LEU A 134 1.84 8.74 -12.90
N LEU A 135 1.14 9.67 -13.57
CA LEU A 135 -0.26 9.53 -13.95
C LEU A 135 -0.45 9.08 -15.42
N ASP A 136 0.63 8.96 -16.19
CA ASP A 136 0.58 8.55 -17.58
C ASP A 136 0.18 7.06 -17.69
N LYS A 137 -1.06 6.83 -18.15
CA LYS A 137 -1.61 5.49 -18.32
C LYS A 137 -1.00 4.74 -19.50
N THR A 138 -0.38 5.44 -20.45
CA THR A 138 0.27 4.80 -21.60
C THR A 138 1.53 4.02 -21.20
N LEU A 139 2.08 4.32 -20.01
CA LEU A 139 3.21 3.60 -19.43
C LEU A 139 2.83 2.30 -18.71
N ILE A 140 1.53 1.97 -18.64
CA ILE A 140 1.01 0.84 -17.87
C ILE A 140 0.59 -0.28 -18.81
N MET A 141 1.21 -1.44 -18.65
CA MET A 141 0.80 -2.70 -19.25
C MET A 141 -0.21 -3.42 -18.35
N ASP A 142 -1.10 -4.20 -18.98
CA ASP A 142 -2.02 -5.09 -18.28
C ASP A 142 -1.29 -6.34 -17.73
N GLU A 143 -1.98 -7.07 -16.86
CA GLU A 143 -1.39 -8.20 -16.12
C GLU A 143 -1.00 -9.36 -17.03
N ASP A 144 -1.81 -9.67 -18.05
CA ASP A 144 -1.54 -10.75 -19.00
C ASP A 144 -0.29 -10.42 -19.83
N THR A 145 -0.20 -9.19 -20.34
CA THR A 145 0.99 -8.70 -21.07
C THR A 145 2.25 -8.75 -20.20
N LEU A 146 2.17 -8.31 -18.94
CA LEU A 146 3.30 -8.35 -18.00
C LEU A 146 3.78 -9.78 -17.76
N TYR A 147 2.85 -10.71 -17.59
CA TYR A 147 3.15 -12.11 -17.35
C TYR A 147 3.79 -12.77 -18.58
N ASP A 148 3.25 -12.53 -19.77
CA ASP A 148 3.82 -13.04 -21.03
C ASP A 148 5.23 -12.51 -21.30
N LEU A 149 5.48 -11.24 -21.00
CA LEU A 149 6.82 -10.65 -21.11
C LEU A 149 7.79 -11.26 -20.11
N SER A 150 7.36 -11.48 -18.86
CA SER A 150 8.16 -12.14 -17.84
C SER A 150 8.61 -13.53 -18.30
N LEU A 151 7.71 -14.33 -18.86
CA LEU A 151 8.03 -15.66 -19.40
C LEU A 151 9.00 -15.63 -20.58
N LYS A 152 8.91 -14.61 -21.45
CA LYS A 152 9.84 -14.43 -22.57
C LYS A 152 11.24 -14.06 -22.10
N ILE A 153 11.33 -13.24 -21.05
CA ILE A 153 12.59 -12.75 -20.50
C ILE A 153 13.29 -13.85 -19.69
N GLU A 154 12.57 -14.52 -18.80
CA GLU A 154 13.07 -15.59 -17.93
C GLU A 154 12.16 -16.83 -18.08
N PRO A 155 12.43 -17.70 -19.06
CA PRO A 155 11.65 -18.91 -19.29
C PRO A 155 11.69 -19.86 -18.10
N ARG A 156 10.59 -20.59 -17.88
CA ARG A 156 10.54 -21.62 -16.84
C ARG A 156 11.54 -22.72 -17.14
N LEU A 157 12.24 -23.19 -16.11
CA LEU A 157 13.09 -24.36 -16.22
C LEU A 157 12.23 -25.58 -16.63
N PRO A 158 12.73 -26.44 -17.54
CA PRO A 158 12.05 -27.70 -17.83
C PRO A 158 11.98 -28.55 -16.56
N ALA A 159 10.82 -29.19 -16.37
CA ALA A 159 10.55 -30.07 -15.22
C ALA A 159 11.41 -31.34 -15.25
#